data_AF-A0A4V2Z755-F1
#
_entry.id   AF-A0A4V2Z755-F1
#
_cell.length_a   1.000
_cell.length_b   1.000
_cell.length_c   1.000
_cell.angle_alpha   90.00
_cell.angle_beta   90.00
_cell.angle_gamma   90.00
#
_symmetry.space_group_name_H-M   'P 1'
#
loop_
_entity.id
_entity.type
_entity.pdbx_description
1 polymer ?
#
loop_
_entity_poly.entity_id
_entity_poly.type
_entity_poly.pdbx_seq_one_letter_code
_entity_poly.pdbx_strand_id
1 'polypeptide(L)'
;MSTKLPSLSSIEKEHLHWMQLYLRLPDAGVGPMFSSDEACRERLVDVQWPDGVWCLKCRSKTVGYMMSRRTFYCEICKHQFTATSDTVLRHSRVSIRKWFLAAELLIQHNAKNPELNYPTGHDLKDVLGISYAAAHALKKKVLDDLSFPEVGLVGDCVLTKQPEPLPMYIPKVGRRHFQWVRDRFEKSLGWEPYDDETLVLMGDELFKMR
;
A
#
# COMPACT_ATOMS: atom_id res chain seq x y z
N MET A 1 -16.06 -29.08 -24.49
CA MET A 1 -15.22 -29.63 -23.40
C MET A 1 -14.72 -28.45 -22.57
N SER A 2 -15.28 -28.24 -21.38
CA SER A 2 -14.93 -27.11 -20.51
C SER A 2 -13.61 -27.44 -19.82
N THR A 3 -12.49 -27.00 -20.39
CA THR A 3 -11.19 -27.05 -19.72
C THR A 3 -11.28 -26.10 -18.52
N LYS A 4 -11.41 -26.66 -17.31
CA LYS A 4 -11.20 -25.90 -16.08
C LYS A 4 -9.81 -25.27 -16.18
N LEU A 5 -9.75 -23.96 -16.37
CA LEU A 5 -8.50 -23.22 -16.26
C LEU A 5 -7.88 -23.54 -14.88
N PRO A 6 -6.58 -23.84 -14.80
CA PRO A 6 -5.94 -24.19 -13.54
C PRO A 6 -6.08 -23.02 -12.55
N SER A 7 -6.45 -23.35 -11.32
CA SER A 7 -6.51 -22.39 -10.20
C SER A 7 -5.15 -21.74 -9.97
N LEU A 8 -5.15 -20.48 -9.51
CA LEU A 8 -3.90 -19.77 -9.20
C LEU A 8 -3.11 -20.49 -8.10
N SER A 9 -1.79 -20.56 -8.27
CA SER A 9 -0.85 -20.98 -7.22
C SER A 9 -0.87 -19.99 -6.04
N SER A 10 -0.27 -20.37 -4.90
CA SER A 10 -0.14 -19.45 -3.76
C SER A 10 0.66 -18.19 -4.12
N ILE A 11 1.77 -18.36 -4.86
CA ILE A 11 2.61 -17.26 -5.34
C ILE A 11 1.82 -16.35 -6.28
N GLU A 12 1.05 -16.91 -7.22
CA GLU A 12 0.22 -16.12 -8.14
C GLU A 12 -0.87 -15.32 -7.39
N LYS A 13 -1.47 -15.89 -6.33
CA LYS A 13 -2.46 -15.17 -5.51
C LYS A 13 -1.84 -14.02 -4.73
N GLU A 14 -0.66 -14.26 -4.17
CA GLU A 14 0.07 -13.23 -3.44
C GLU A 14 0.53 -12.11 -4.38
N HIS A 15 1.08 -12.46 -5.54
CA HIS A 15 1.48 -11.48 -6.55
C HIS A 15 0.29 -10.67 -7.06
N LEU A 16 -0.86 -11.31 -7.30
CA LEU A 16 -2.11 -10.65 -7.65
C LEU A 16 -2.48 -9.58 -6.62
N HIS A 17 -2.41 -9.91 -5.33
CA HIS A 17 -2.67 -8.98 -4.24
C HIS A 17 -1.73 -7.78 -4.30
N TRP A 18 -0.42 -8.01 -4.35
CA TRP A 18 0.56 -6.92 -4.37
C TRP A 18 0.45 -6.02 -5.61
N MET A 19 0.18 -6.58 -6.80
CA MET A 19 -0.07 -5.79 -8.00
C MET A 19 -1.32 -4.91 -7.86
N GLN A 20 -2.40 -5.42 -7.27
CA GLN A 20 -3.60 -4.61 -7.02
C GLN A 20 -3.33 -3.46 -6.05
N LEU A 21 -2.54 -3.69 -5.00
CA LEU A 21 -2.13 -2.62 -4.09
C LEU A 21 -1.25 -1.59 -4.82
N TYR A 22 -0.28 -2.03 -5.61
CA TYR A 22 0.60 -1.15 -6.38
C TYR A 22 -0.19 -0.21 -7.30
N LEU A 23 -1.16 -0.77 -8.04
CA LEU A 23 -2.00 0.00 -8.95
C LEU A 23 -2.84 1.08 -8.26
N ARG A 24 -2.99 1.00 -6.93
CA ARG A 24 -3.71 1.98 -6.11
C ARG A 24 -2.80 3.02 -5.43
N LEU A 25 -1.48 2.86 -5.49
CA LEU A 25 -0.54 3.87 -4.99
C LEU A 25 -0.61 5.16 -5.84
N PRO A 26 -0.37 6.35 -5.26
CA PRO A 26 -0.31 7.60 -6.03
C PRO A 26 0.79 7.57 -7.09
N ASP A 27 0.53 8.15 -8.27
CA ASP A 27 1.47 8.10 -9.41
C ASP A 27 2.80 8.82 -9.11
N ALA A 28 2.75 9.91 -8.35
CA ALA A 28 3.94 10.63 -7.89
C ALA A 28 4.66 9.93 -6.71
N GLY A 29 4.12 8.84 -6.18
CA GLY A 29 4.58 8.18 -4.97
C GLY A 29 4.04 8.80 -3.67
N VAL A 30 4.08 8.00 -2.60
CA VAL A 30 3.58 8.35 -1.27
C VAL A 30 4.47 9.42 -0.63
N GLY A 31 5.78 9.36 -0.86
CA GLY A 31 6.75 10.33 -0.32
C GLY A 31 6.48 11.78 -0.74
N PRO A 32 6.28 12.07 -2.05
CA PRO A 32 5.89 13.41 -2.52
C PRO A 32 4.45 13.80 -2.14
N MET A 33 3.49 12.86 -2.21
CA MET A 33 2.09 13.14 -1.86
C MET A 33 1.92 13.51 -0.38
N PHE A 34 2.66 12.84 0.51
CA PHE A 34 2.66 13.09 1.95
C PHE A 34 4.06 13.50 2.41
N SER A 35 4.40 14.74 2.10
CA SER A 35 5.75 15.30 2.29
C SER A 35 6.14 15.54 3.76
N SER A 36 5.19 15.51 4.70
CA SER A 36 5.43 15.77 6.12
C SER A 36 4.63 14.86 7.04
N ASP A 37 5.07 14.76 8.30
CA ASP A 37 4.36 14.03 9.36
C ASP A 37 2.97 14.64 9.67
N GLU A 38 2.77 15.93 9.38
CA GLU A 38 1.47 16.59 9.53
C GLU A 38 0.52 16.20 8.39
N ALA A 39 0.97 16.22 7.14
CA ALA A 39 0.17 15.75 6.00
C ALA A 39 -0.25 14.28 6.16
N CYS A 40 0.64 13.42 6.67
CA CYS A 40 0.27 12.04 6.99
C CYS A 40 -0.77 11.95 8.11
N ARG A 41 -0.73 12.86 9.10
CA ARG A 41 -1.68 12.90 10.21
C ARG A 41 -3.06 13.35 9.75
N GLU A 42 -3.13 14.38 8.92
CA GLU A 42 -4.39 14.82 8.29
C GLU A 42 -5.02 13.67 7.51
N ARG A 43 -4.23 13.00 6.65
CA ARG A 43 -4.71 11.81 5.92
C ARG A 43 -5.21 10.70 6.86
N LEU A 44 -4.49 10.44 7.95
CA LEU A 44 -4.89 9.44 8.95
C LEU A 44 -6.23 9.79 9.59
N VAL A 45 -6.46 11.07 9.91
CA VAL A 45 -7.72 11.58 10.45
C VAL A 45 -8.85 11.39 9.43
N ASP A 46 -8.62 11.76 8.16
CA ASP A 46 -9.63 11.65 7.10
C ASP A 46 -10.06 10.20 6.86
N VAL A 47 -9.10 9.27 6.85
CA VAL A 47 -9.38 7.83 6.67
C VAL A 47 -10.08 7.24 7.89
N GLN A 48 -9.65 7.60 9.10
CA GLN A 48 -10.23 7.06 10.34
C GLN A 48 -11.63 7.62 10.60
N TRP A 49 -11.90 8.85 10.17
CA TRP A 49 -13.11 9.61 10.47
C TRP A 49 -13.67 10.32 9.24
N PRO A 50 -14.15 9.57 8.23
CA PRO A 50 -14.68 10.16 7.00
C PRO A 50 -15.86 11.10 7.23
N ASP A 51 -16.64 10.87 8.30
CA ASP A 51 -17.81 11.67 8.68
C ASP A 51 -17.55 12.61 9.87
N GLY A 52 -16.27 12.93 10.12
CA GLY A 52 -15.83 13.78 11.21
C GLY A 52 -15.47 13.02 12.49
N VAL A 53 -14.59 13.63 13.28
CA VAL A 53 -14.02 13.02 14.49
C VAL A 53 -15.07 12.83 15.57
N TRP A 54 -15.09 11.63 16.17
CA TRP A 54 -15.98 11.27 17.27
C TRP A 54 -15.16 10.73 18.44
N CYS A 55 -15.63 10.97 19.67
CA CYS A 55 -14.92 10.57 20.87
C CYS A 55 -14.77 9.05 20.95
N LEU A 56 -13.54 8.56 21.10
CA LEU A 56 -13.25 7.13 21.24
C LEU A 56 -13.88 6.47 22.48
N LYS A 57 -14.25 7.26 23.51
CA LYS A 57 -14.86 6.77 24.75
C LYS A 57 -16.39 6.80 24.75
N CYS A 58 -17.00 7.95 24.41
CA CYS A 58 -18.44 8.15 24.52
C CYS A 58 -19.17 8.32 23.17
N ARG A 59 -18.43 8.27 22.06
CA ARG A 59 -18.93 8.37 20.69
C ARG A 59 -19.62 9.69 20.31
N SER A 60 -19.64 10.68 21.20
CA SER A 60 -20.11 12.04 20.88
C SER A 60 -19.26 12.67 19.76
N LYS A 61 -19.92 13.40 18.85
CA LYS A 61 -19.31 14.21 17.79
C LYS A 61 -18.86 15.61 18.29
N THR A 62 -19.17 15.96 19.53
CA THR A 62 -18.72 17.22 20.15
C THR A 62 -17.28 17.07 20.61
N VAL A 63 -16.36 17.23 19.67
CA VAL A 63 -14.90 17.07 19.86
C VAL A 63 -14.19 18.32 19.41
N GLY A 64 -13.39 18.91 20.30
CA GLY A 64 -12.46 19.98 19.95
C GLY A 64 -11.06 19.45 19.63
N TYR A 65 -10.23 20.28 18.98
CA TYR A 65 -8.85 19.94 18.63
C TYR A 65 -7.87 20.97 19.18
N MET A 66 -6.81 20.48 19.83
CA MET A 66 -5.73 21.29 20.36
C MET A 66 -4.49 21.16 19.47
N MET A 67 -4.30 22.11 18.55
CA MET A 67 -3.20 22.13 17.56
C MET A 67 -1.83 21.90 18.20
N SER A 68 -1.52 22.63 19.29
CA SER A 68 -0.19 22.60 19.93
C SER A 68 0.20 21.23 20.48
N ARG A 69 -0.77 20.38 20.79
CA ARG A 69 -0.57 19.02 21.31
C ARG A 69 -0.96 17.93 20.31
N ARG A 70 -1.56 18.31 19.17
CA ARG A 70 -2.15 17.39 18.19
C ARG A 70 -3.13 16.41 18.83
N THR A 71 -3.93 16.91 19.77
CA THR A 71 -4.81 16.12 20.64
C THR A 71 -6.25 16.57 20.46
N PHE A 72 -7.14 15.60 20.25
CA PHE A 72 -8.57 15.76 20.33
C PHE A 72 -9.04 15.67 21.77
N TYR A 73 -10.05 16.45 22.14
CA TYR A 73 -10.69 16.37 23.45
C TYR A 73 -12.20 16.37 23.29
N CYS A 74 -12.86 15.46 24.00
CA CYS A 74 -14.32 15.41 24.00
C CYS A 74 -14.88 16.42 25.00
N GLU A 75 -15.82 17.24 24.56
CA GLU A 75 -16.45 18.24 25.43
C GLU A 75 -17.42 17.61 26.44
N ILE A 76 -17.95 16.43 26.14
CA ILE A 76 -18.91 15.71 26.96
C ILE A 76 -18.22 14.94 28.09
N CYS A 77 -17.33 14.01 27.76
CA CYS A 77 -16.70 13.11 28.75
C CYS A 77 -15.27 13.50 29.14
N LYS A 78 -14.76 14.63 28.62
CA LYS A 78 -13.41 15.18 28.87
C LYS A 78 -12.25 14.25 28.48
N HIS A 79 -12.52 13.16 27.77
CA HIS A 79 -11.50 12.23 27.28
C HIS A 79 -10.63 12.88 26.20
N GLN A 80 -9.32 12.71 26.31
CA GLN A 80 -8.33 13.18 25.34
C GLN A 80 -7.74 12.01 24.56
N PHE A 81 -7.55 12.19 23.27
CA PHE A 81 -7.00 11.18 22.36
C PHE A 81 -6.31 11.84 21.17
N THR A 82 -5.49 11.09 20.44
CA THR A 82 -4.78 11.56 19.25
C THR A 82 -5.23 10.77 18.02
N ALA A 83 -4.84 11.21 16.82
CA ALA A 83 -5.10 10.49 15.56
C ALA A 83 -4.52 9.06 15.54
N THR A 84 -3.53 8.76 16.38
CA THR A 84 -2.95 7.39 16.48
C THR A 84 -3.55 6.60 17.64
N SER A 85 -4.46 7.19 18.42
CA SER A 85 -5.15 6.48 19.48
C SER A 85 -6.04 5.41 18.87
N ASP A 86 -5.93 4.20 19.40
CA ASP A 86 -6.66 3.02 18.94
C ASP A 86 -6.33 2.55 17.53
N THR A 87 -5.08 2.78 17.11
CA THR A 87 -4.55 2.35 15.81
C THR A 87 -3.33 1.45 15.97
N VAL A 88 -2.89 0.82 14.87
CA VAL A 88 -1.62 0.08 14.81
C VAL A 88 -0.39 0.94 15.11
N LEU A 89 -0.50 2.26 14.92
CA LEU A 89 0.52 3.27 15.19
C LEU A 89 0.58 3.68 16.67
N ARG A 90 -0.35 3.21 17.52
CA ARG A 90 -0.41 3.54 18.95
C ARG A 90 0.93 3.22 19.63
N HIS A 91 1.43 4.17 20.42
CA HIS A 91 2.72 4.10 21.14
C HIS A 91 3.96 3.93 20.24
N SER A 92 3.85 4.11 18.93
CA SER A 92 5.01 4.11 18.05
C SER A 92 5.84 5.36 18.26
N ARG A 93 7.17 5.19 18.32
CA ARG A 93 8.15 6.29 18.23
C ARG A 93 8.60 6.54 16.79
N VAL A 94 8.17 5.70 15.85
CA VAL A 94 8.41 5.89 14.42
C VAL A 94 7.40 6.92 13.92
N SER A 95 7.90 7.94 13.22
CA SER A 95 7.09 9.01 12.64
C SER A 95 6.02 8.46 11.69
N ILE A 96 4.85 9.08 11.60
CA ILE A 96 3.73 8.58 10.78
C ILE A 96 4.16 8.50 9.31
N ARG A 97 4.96 9.47 8.84
CA ARG A 97 5.49 9.44 7.48
C ARG A 97 6.32 8.20 7.18
N LYS A 98 7.10 7.71 8.15
CA LYS A 98 7.88 6.48 7.96
C LYS A 98 7.02 5.22 7.89
N TRP A 99 5.83 5.22 8.51
CA TRP A 99 4.85 4.15 8.29
C TRP A 99 4.32 4.14 6.86
N PHE A 100 4.01 5.32 6.32
CA PHE A 100 3.51 5.47 4.96
C PHE A 100 4.57 5.04 3.94
N LEU A 101 5.81 5.49 4.12
CA LEU A 101 6.95 5.10 3.27
C LEU A 101 7.27 3.60 3.38
N ALA A 102 7.16 3.01 4.56
CA ALA A 102 7.34 1.56 4.72
C ALA A 102 6.28 0.78 3.95
N ALA A 103 5.01 1.24 3.96
CA ALA A 103 3.94 0.61 3.20
C ALA A 103 4.19 0.72 1.69
N GLU A 104 4.57 1.90 1.19
CA GLU A 104 4.96 2.09 -0.21
C GLU A 104 6.09 1.13 -0.61
N LEU A 105 7.17 1.08 0.17
CA LEU A 105 8.33 0.23 -0.10
C LEU A 105 7.94 -1.26 -0.19
N LEU A 106 7.13 -1.74 0.76
CA LEU A 106 6.69 -3.14 0.78
C LEU A 106 5.79 -3.45 -0.41
N ILE A 107 4.83 -2.59 -0.74
CA ILE A 107 3.96 -2.77 -1.90
C ILE A 107 4.80 -2.82 -3.19
N GLN A 108 5.69 -1.85 -3.39
CA GLN A 108 6.53 -1.78 -4.58
C GLN A 108 7.45 -2.99 -4.72
N HIS A 109 8.11 -3.42 -3.65
CA HIS A 109 9.01 -4.57 -3.68
C HIS A 109 8.27 -5.85 -4.08
N ASN A 110 7.16 -6.15 -3.40
CA ASN A 110 6.45 -7.42 -3.59
C ASN A 110 5.68 -7.48 -4.90
N ALA A 111 5.20 -6.34 -5.41
CA ALA A 111 4.56 -6.29 -6.72
C ALA A 111 5.58 -6.54 -7.86
N LYS A 112 6.79 -6.00 -7.71
CA LYS A 112 7.86 -6.09 -8.74
C LYS A 112 8.66 -7.40 -8.66
N ASN A 113 8.74 -8.02 -7.49
CA ASN A 113 9.62 -9.17 -7.24
C ASN A 113 8.87 -10.34 -6.58
N PRO A 114 7.88 -10.96 -7.26
CA PRO A 114 7.02 -11.99 -6.65
C PRO A 114 7.75 -13.26 -6.21
N GLU A 115 8.93 -13.54 -6.79
CA GLU A 115 9.75 -14.70 -6.46
C GLU A 115 10.77 -14.42 -5.34
N LEU A 116 10.92 -13.16 -4.92
CA LEU A 116 11.86 -12.77 -3.86
C LEU A 116 11.16 -12.76 -2.50
N ASN A 117 11.96 -12.98 -1.46
CA ASN A 117 11.49 -12.77 -0.09
C ASN A 117 11.11 -11.29 0.14
N TYR A 118 10.23 -11.06 1.12
CA TYR A 118 9.98 -9.73 1.65
C TYR A 118 11.28 -9.00 2.01
N PRO A 119 11.31 -7.66 1.88
CA PRO A 119 12.42 -6.85 2.37
C PRO A 119 12.78 -7.22 3.81
N THR A 120 14.06 -7.24 4.11
CA THR A 120 14.56 -7.55 5.44
C THR A 120 14.35 -6.36 6.39
N GLY A 121 14.49 -6.61 7.70
CA GLY A 121 14.52 -5.51 8.66
C GLY A 121 15.70 -4.55 8.45
N HIS A 122 16.79 -5.02 7.86
CA HIS A 122 17.95 -4.20 7.52
C HIS A 122 17.63 -3.26 6.35
N ASP A 123 16.97 -3.77 5.30
CA ASP A 123 16.57 -2.94 4.15
C ASP A 123 15.69 -1.77 4.60
N LEU A 124 14.67 -2.03 5.43
CA LEU A 124 13.81 -0.97 5.97
C LEU A 124 14.55 -0.01 6.91
N LYS A 125 15.47 -0.53 7.73
CA LYS A 125 16.28 0.27 8.64
C LYS A 125 17.13 1.28 7.86
N ASP A 126 17.80 0.81 6.82
CA ASP A 126 18.73 1.62 6.04
C ASP A 126 17.98 2.63 5.17
N VAL A 127 16.87 2.24 4.54
CA VAL A 127 16.02 3.17 3.76
C VAL A 127 15.33 4.22 4.63
N LEU A 128 14.78 3.83 5.79
CA LEU A 128 13.97 4.73 6.62
C LEU A 128 14.80 5.51 7.66
N GLY A 129 16.08 5.19 7.83
CA GLY A 129 16.95 5.77 8.85
C GLY A 129 16.37 5.61 10.26
N ILE A 130 16.08 4.38 10.66
CA ILE A 130 15.56 4.02 12.00
C ILE A 130 16.42 2.90 12.62
N SER A 131 16.19 2.55 13.88
CA SER A 131 16.88 1.40 14.48
C SER A 131 16.38 0.08 13.88
N TYR A 132 17.22 -0.95 13.89
CA TYR A 132 16.83 -2.28 13.41
C TYR A 132 15.60 -2.82 14.14
N ALA A 133 15.56 -2.69 15.47
CA ALA A 133 14.41 -3.13 16.27
C ALA A 133 13.11 -2.41 15.86
N ALA A 134 13.19 -1.10 15.58
CA ALA A 134 12.04 -0.34 15.08
C ALA A 134 11.65 -0.78 13.66
N ALA A 135 12.61 -1.00 12.76
CA ALA A 135 12.37 -1.47 11.40
C ALA A 135 11.71 -2.85 11.38
N HIS A 136 12.21 -3.79 12.19
CA HIS A 136 11.65 -5.13 12.29
C HIS A 136 10.21 -5.11 12.81
N ALA A 137 9.94 -4.34 13.87
CA ALA A 137 8.59 -4.19 14.42
C ALA A 137 7.64 -3.49 13.44
N LEU A 138 8.11 -2.43 12.77
CA LEU A 138 7.35 -1.70 11.76
C LEU A 138 7.00 -2.62 10.59
N LYS A 139 7.97 -3.36 10.05
CA LYS A 139 7.78 -4.30 8.95
C LYS A 139 6.64 -5.28 9.24
N LYS A 140 6.69 -5.93 10.40
CA LYS A 140 5.69 -6.93 10.79
C LYS A 140 4.29 -6.32 10.81
N LYS A 141 4.14 -5.15 11.41
CA LYS A 141 2.85 -4.46 11.52
C LYS A 141 2.32 -3.96 10.18
N VAL A 142 3.20 -3.45 9.32
CA VAL A 142 2.79 -2.96 8.00
C VAL A 142 2.45 -4.12 7.06
N LEU A 143 3.17 -5.24 7.11
CA LEU A 143 2.80 -6.44 6.35
C LEU A 143 1.44 -7.01 6.79
N ASP A 144 1.17 -7.02 8.09
CA ASP A 144 -0.13 -7.43 8.64
C ASP A 144 -1.25 -6.49 8.19
N ASP A 145 -1.02 -5.17 8.25
CA ASP A 145 -1.95 -4.13 7.77
C ASP A 145 -2.16 -4.22 6.25
N LEU A 146 -1.17 -4.63 5.47
CA LEU A 146 -1.29 -4.78 4.01
C LEU A 146 -1.75 -6.18 3.58
N SER A 147 -2.16 -7.06 4.49
CA SER A 147 -2.53 -8.43 4.16
C SER A 147 -3.90 -8.53 3.48
N PHE A 148 -4.15 -9.64 2.79
CA PHE A 148 -5.43 -9.99 2.17
C PHE A 148 -6.45 -10.48 3.23
N PRO A 149 -7.78 -10.24 3.12
CA PRO A 149 -8.54 -9.71 1.98
C PRO A 149 -8.77 -8.21 1.95
N GLU A 150 -8.60 -7.53 3.07
CA GLU A 150 -8.80 -6.08 3.20
C GLU A 150 -7.56 -5.51 3.87
N VAL A 151 -7.11 -4.36 3.36
CA VAL A 151 -6.03 -3.63 3.99
C VAL A 151 -6.53 -2.94 5.26
N GLY A 152 -5.61 -2.71 6.18
CA GLY A 152 -5.83 -1.92 7.38
C GLY A 152 -5.66 -0.43 7.13
N LEU A 153 -5.58 0.28 8.25
CA LEU A 153 -5.57 1.74 8.29
C LEU A 153 -4.39 2.35 7.53
N VAL A 154 -3.20 1.73 7.59
CA VAL A 154 -2.02 2.28 6.88
C VAL A 154 -2.18 2.09 5.38
N GLY A 155 -2.66 0.93 4.94
CA GLY A 155 -3.03 0.66 3.56
C GLY A 155 -4.03 1.68 3.03
N ASP A 156 -5.15 1.90 3.72
CA ASP A 156 -6.16 2.89 3.29
C ASP A 156 -5.61 4.33 3.23
N CYS A 157 -4.63 4.65 4.07
CA CYS A 157 -3.93 5.94 3.99
C CYS A 157 -3.14 6.10 2.70
N VAL A 158 -2.39 5.08 2.28
CA VAL A 158 -1.44 5.18 1.15
C VAL A 158 -2.02 4.79 -0.21
N LEU A 159 -3.11 4.02 -0.23
CA LEU A 159 -3.79 3.55 -1.44
C LEU A 159 -4.85 4.58 -1.88
N THR A 160 -4.39 5.68 -2.47
CA THR A 160 -5.23 6.85 -2.75
C THR A 160 -6.00 6.77 -4.07
N LYS A 161 -5.57 5.91 -5.00
CA LYS A 161 -6.28 5.72 -6.27
C LYS A 161 -7.35 4.65 -6.14
N GLN A 162 -8.49 4.89 -6.79
CA GLN A 162 -9.52 3.89 -6.97
C GLN A 162 -9.06 2.84 -7.99
N PRO A 163 -9.29 1.54 -7.75
CA PRO A 163 -8.98 0.51 -8.74
C PRO A 163 -9.85 0.71 -10.00
N GLU A 164 -9.27 0.45 -11.16
CA GLU A 164 -10.04 0.36 -12.42
C GLU A 164 -11.16 -0.69 -12.23
N PRO A 165 -12.41 -0.39 -12.61
CA PRO A 165 -13.50 -1.34 -12.47
C PRO A 165 -13.24 -2.56 -13.34
N LEU A 166 -13.32 -3.75 -12.74
CA LEU A 166 -13.13 -5.01 -13.45
C LEU A 166 -14.23 -5.16 -14.54
N PRO A 167 -13.87 -5.37 -15.82
CA PRO A 167 -14.85 -5.61 -16.87
C PRO A 167 -15.74 -6.82 -16.55
N MET A 168 -17.05 -6.71 -16.85
CA MET A 168 -18.05 -7.70 -16.46
C MET A 168 -17.75 -9.14 -16.95
N TYR A 169 -17.05 -9.28 -18.07
CA TYR A 169 -16.69 -10.58 -18.66
C TYR A 169 -15.46 -11.25 -18.02
N ILE A 170 -14.78 -10.57 -17.09
CA ILE A 170 -13.62 -11.08 -16.38
C ILE A 170 -14.06 -11.58 -15.01
N PRO A 171 -13.85 -12.87 -14.68
CA PRO A 171 -14.15 -13.39 -13.35
C PRO A 171 -13.37 -12.64 -12.27
N LYS A 172 -13.96 -12.44 -11.08
CA LYS A 172 -13.29 -11.78 -9.94
C LYS A 172 -12.10 -12.56 -9.37
N VAL A 173 -11.95 -13.83 -9.74
CA VAL A 173 -10.89 -14.72 -9.26
C VAL A 173 -10.43 -15.63 -10.39
N GLY A 174 -9.17 -16.05 -10.34
CA GLY A 174 -8.60 -17.00 -11.30
C GLY A 174 -7.71 -16.35 -12.36
N ARG A 175 -7.24 -17.17 -13.30
CA ARG A 175 -6.17 -16.83 -14.24
C ARG A 175 -6.46 -15.62 -15.13
N ARG A 176 -7.70 -15.46 -15.59
CA ARG A 176 -8.10 -14.28 -16.38
C ARG A 176 -8.03 -12.98 -15.57
N HIS A 177 -8.42 -13.01 -14.31
CA HIS A 177 -8.28 -11.85 -13.42
C HIS A 177 -6.80 -11.52 -13.19
N PHE A 178 -6.00 -12.55 -12.91
CA PHE A 178 -4.55 -12.40 -12.73
C PHE A 178 -3.89 -11.72 -13.92
N GLN A 179 -4.14 -12.23 -15.13
CA GLN A 179 -3.61 -11.66 -16.38
C GLN A 179 -4.08 -10.22 -16.55
N TRP A 180 -5.37 -9.95 -16.35
CA TRP A 180 -5.91 -8.60 -16.48
C TRP A 180 -5.21 -7.60 -15.55
N VAL A 181 -5.02 -7.94 -14.27
CA VAL A 181 -4.29 -7.08 -13.32
C VAL A 181 -2.84 -6.93 -13.72
N ARG A 182 -2.18 -8.03 -14.10
CA ARG A 182 -0.77 -8.02 -14.52
C ARG A 182 -0.53 -7.09 -15.69
N ASP A 183 -1.39 -7.12 -16.72
CA ASP A 183 -1.25 -6.25 -17.89
C ASP A 183 -1.35 -4.76 -17.51
N ARG A 184 -2.22 -4.40 -16.54
CA ARG A 184 -2.27 -3.02 -16.00
C ARG A 184 -1.01 -2.68 -15.24
N PHE A 185 -0.54 -3.61 -14.41
CA PHE A 185 0.67 -3.43 -13.62
C PHE A 185 1.89 -3.21 -14.52
N GLU A 186 2.11 -4.06 -15.52
CA GLU A 186 3.20 -3.94 -16.51
C GLU A 186 3.12 -2.59 -17.24
N LYS A 187 1.94 -2.22 -17.73
CA LYS A 187 1.71 -0.91 -18.35
C LYS A 187 2.05 0.26 -17.41
N SER A 188 1.72 0.14 -16.12
CA SER A 188 2.00 1.19 -15.12
C SER A 188 3.50 1.36 -14.82
N LEU A 189 4.32 0.34 -15.11
CA LEU A 189 5.78 0.43 -15.00
C LEU A 189 6.42 1.13 -16.21
N GLY A 190 5.63 1.57 -17.20
CA GLY A 190 6.13 2.07 -18.47
C GLY A 190 6.60 0.96 -19.41
N TRP A 191 6.17 -0.29 -19.16
CA TRP A 191 6.40 -1.41 -20.08
C TRP A 191 5.30 -1.35 -21.15
N GLU A 192 5.64 -0.87 -22.35
CA GLU A 192 4.81 -1.14 -23.52
C GLU A 192 5.10 -2.58 -23.98
N PRO A 193 4.09 -3.37 -24.36
CA PRO A 193 4.35 -4.66 -24.96
C PRO A 193 5.17 -4.44 -26.23
N TYR A 194 6.36 -5.04 -26.30
CA TYR A 194 7.10 -5.12 -27.55
C TYR A 194 6.17 -5.73 -28.60
N ASP A 195 5.96 -5.01 -29.71
CA ASP A 195 5.32 -5.58 -30.88
C ASP A 195 6.24 -6.65 -31.50
N ASP A 196 5.67 -7.62 -32.22
CA ASP A 196 6.46 -8.65 -32.89
C ASP A 196 7.48 -8.07 -33.90
N GLU A 197 7.30 -6.82 -34.35
CA GLU A 197 8.22 -6.14 -35.28
C GLU A 197 9.53 -5.72 -34.59
N THR A 198 9.52 -5.33 -33.31
CA THR A 198 10.73 -4.91 -32.58
C THR A 198 11.65 -6.09 -32.20
N LEU A 199 11.10 -7.28 -32.00
CA LEU A 199 11.89 -8.51 -31.75
C LEU A 199 12.71 -8.94 -32.98
N VAL A 200 12.18 -8.71 -34.19
CA VAL A 200 12.90 -8.99 -35.44
C VAL A 200 14.11 -8.07 -35.59
N LEU A 201 13.98 -6.80 -35.23
CA LEU A 201 15.07 -5.82 -35.34
C LEU A 201 16.19 -6.04 -34.30
N MET A 202 15.86 -6.52 -33.09
CA MET A 202 16.88 -6.84 -32.08
C MET A 202 17.56 -8.20 -32.28
N GLY A 203 16.94 -9.12 -33.02
CA GLY A 203 17.54 -10.41 -33.39
C GLY A 203 18.73 -10.27 -34.34
N ASP A 204 18.71 -9.27 -35.22
CA ASP A 204 19.75 -9.05 -36.23
C ASP A 204 21.00 -8.32 -35.70
N GLU A 205 20.87 -7.53 -34.63
CA GLU A 205 22.03 -6.85 -34.02
C GLU A 205 22.84 -7.75 -33.08
N LEU A 206 22.20 -8.71 -32.39
CA LEU A 206 22.90 -9.67 -31.53
C LEU A 206 23.75 -10.69 -32.32
N PHE A 207 23.50 -10.87 -33.62
CA PHE A 207 24.28 -11.78 -34.47
C PHE A 207 25.50 -11.12 -35.14
N LYS A 208 25.63 -9.78 -35.08
CA LYS A 208 26.75 -9.03 -35.68
C LYS A 208 27.89 -8.70 -34.70
N MET A 209 27.77 -9.06 -33.42
CA MET A 209 28.82 -8.88 -32.41
C MET A 209 29.43 -10.22 -31.96
N ARG A 210 29.64 -11.16 -32.89
CA ARG A 210 30.41 -12.38 -32.66
C ARG A 210 31.72 -12.37 -33.44
#